data_AF-A0A848HS75-F1
#
_entry.id   AF-A0A848HS75-F1
#
_cell.length_a   1.000
_cell.length_b   1.000
_cell.length_c   1.000
_cell.angle_alpha   90.00
_cell.angle_beta   90.00
_cell.angle_gamma   90.00
#
_symmetry.space_group_name_H-M   'P 1'
#
loop_
_entity.id
_entity.type
_entity.pdbx_description
1 polymer ?
#
loop_
_entity_poly.entity_id
_entity_poly.type
_entity_poly.pdbx_seq_one_letter_code
_entity_poly.pdbx_strand_id
1 'polypeptide(L)'
;MRTPNNGSMAYAPGDPPADPAQLQRYLREELAKVSAVLSLIGAGHLDKQHAPPAKPRDGDIRYADGAQWNPGGGAGVYYYNGAIWTKL
;
A
#
# COMPACT_ATOMS: atom_id res chain seq x y z
N MET A 1 -5.04 -19.49 3.08
CA MET A 1 -5.33 -18.04 3.19
C MET A 1 -4.05 -17.37 3.68
N ARG A 2 -3.37 -16.56 2.86
CA ARG A 2 -2.12 -15.91 3.30
C ARG A 2 -2.48 -14.78 4.28
N THR A 3 -1.96 -14.86 5.50
CA THR A 3 -2.03 -13.79 6.50
C THR A 3 -1.50 -12.50 5.88
N PRO A 4 -2.25 -11.38 5.92
CA PRO A 4 -1.70 -10.09 5.51
C PRO A 4 -0.51 -9.76 6.41
N ASN A 5 0.64 -9.50 5.79
CA ASN A 5 1.84 -9.10 6.50
C ASN A 5 1.66 -7.65 6.99
N ASN A 6 1.71 -7.41 8.30
CA ASN A 6 1.53 -6.09 8.93
C ASN A 6 2.61 -5.04 8.54
N GLY A 7 3.58 -5.39 7.70
CA GLY A 7 4.62 -4.48 7.20
C GLY A 7 4.21 -3.65 5.98
N SER A 8 3.08 -3.92 5.36
CA SER A 8 2.48 -3.11 4.30
C SER A 8 1.02 -2.85 4.65
N MET A 9 0.70 -1.64 5.09
CA MET A 9 -0.65 -1.25 5.49
C MET A 9 -1.51 -0.97 4.24
N ALA A 10 -1.74 -2.01 3.45
CA ALA A 10 -2.74 -1.98 2.39
C ALA A 10 -4.13 -2.13 3.02
N TYR A 11 -5.05 -1.20 2.74
CA TYR A 11 -6.44 -1.33 3.15
C TYR A 11 -7.04 -2.62 2.56
N ALA A 12 -7.52 -3.49 3.44
CA ALA A 12 -8.30 -4.67 3.09
C ALA A 12 -9.59 -4.64 3.91
N PRO A 13 -10.77 -4.54 3.26
CA PRO A 13 -12.04 -4.51 3.98
C PRO A 13 -12.26 -5.85 4.69
N GLY A 14 -12.81 -5.80 5.90
CA GLY A 14 -13.34 -6.98 6.57
C GLY A 14 -14.62 -7.49 5.89
N ASP A 15 -15.00 -8.73 6.18
CA ASP A 15 -16.30 -9.24 5.74
C ASP A 15 -17.43 -8.60 6.55
N PRO A 16 -18.48 -8.05 5.91
CA PRO A 16 -19.60 -7.48 6.62
C PRO A 16 -20.37 -8.56 7.40
N PRO A 17 -20.79 -8.28 8.65
CA PRO A 17 -21.52 -9.25 9.45
C PRO A 17 -22.92 -9.52 8.86
N ALA A 18 -23.36 -10.77 8.92
CA ALA A 18 -24.71 -11.16 8.47
C ALA A 18 -25.82 -10.64 9.41
N ASP A 19 -25.50 -10.43 10.68
CA ASP A 19 -26.41 -9.88 11.69
C ASP A 19 -26.34 -8.35 11.72
N PRO A 20 -27.45 -7.64 11.45
CA PRO A 20 -27.50 -6.17 11.48
C PRO A 20 -27.10 -5.56 12.82
N ALA A 21 -27.28 -6.25 13.95
CA ALA A 21 -26.91 -5.73 15.27
C ALA A 21 -25.39 -5.53 15.41
N GLN A 22 -24.59 -6.26 14.63
CA GLN A 22 -23.13 -6.18 14.65
C GLN A 22 -22.58 -5.11 13.70
N LEU A 23 -23.43 -4.51 12.86
CA LEU A 23 -23.03 -3.53 11.85
C LEU A 23 -22.37 -2.29 12.48
N GLN A 24 -22.87 -1.80 13.62
CA GLN A 24 -22.29 -0.64 14.30
C GLN A 24 -20.81 -0.88 14.68
N ARG A 25 -20.50 -2.08 15.16
CA ARG A 25 -19.13 -2.45 15.52
C ARG A 25 -18.26 -2.58 14.27
N TYR A 26 -18.74 -3.29 13.26
CA TYR A 26 -18.05 -3.45 11.98
C TYR A 26 -17.70 -2.09 11.36
N LEU A 27 -18.66 -1.16 11.27
CA LEU A 27 -18.42 0.17 10.72
C LEU A 27 -17.34 0.94 11.49
N ARG A 28 -17.34 0.85 12.83
CA ARG A 28 -16.30 1.49 13.64
C ARG A 28 -14.92 0.92 13.34
N GLU A 29 -14.80 -0.40 13.23
CA GLU A 29 -13.54 -1.08 12.94
C GLU A 29 -13.05 -0.75 11.52
N GLU A 30 -13.92 -0.77 10.52
CA GLU A 30 -13.58 -0.41 9.14
C GLU A 30 -13.17 1.06 9.01
N LEU A 31 -13.92 1.99 9.63
CA LEU A 31 -13.57 3.41 9.61
C LEU A 31 -12.23 3.68 10.32
N ALA A 32 -11.92 2.94 11.39
CA ALA A 32 -10.62 3.03 12.06
C ALA A 32 -9.48 2.55 11.16
N LYS A 33 -9.65 1.43 10.43
CA LYS A 33 -8.68 0.96 9.44
C LYS A 33 -8.43 1.99 8.35
N VAL A 34 -9.51 2.56 7.80
CA VAL A 34 -9.42 3.61 6.77
C VAL A 34 -8.69 4.84 7.32
N SER A 35 -9.05 5.30 8.53
CA SER A 35 -8.38 6.42 9.18
C SER A 35 -6.87 6.18 9.35
N ALA A 36 -6.46 4.98 9.76
CA ALA A 36 -5.06 4.65 9.95
C ALA A 36 -4.26 4.71 8.63
N VAL A 37 -4.83 4.17 7.54
CA VAL A 37 -4.21 4.24 6.20
C VAL A 37 -4.13 5.69 5.71
N LEU A 38 -5.19 6.49 5.90
CA LEU A 38 -5.19 7.90 5.52
C LEU A 38 -4.15 8.71 6.30
N SER A 39 -3.96 8.44 7.60
CA SER A 39 -2.91 9.08 8.40
C SER A 39 -1.50 8.74 7.88
N LEU A 40 -1.27 7.48 7.47
CA LEU A 40 0.02 7.07 6.89
C LEU A 40 0.29 7.77 5.54
N ILE A 41 -0.72 7.83 4.67
CA ILE A 41 -0.63 8.55 3.39
C ILE A 41 -0.36 10.04 3.65
N GLY A 42 -1.06 10.66 4.60
CA GLY A 42 -0.84 12.05 4.98
C GLY A 42 0.55 12.34 5.55
N ALA A 43 1.18 11.35 6.19
CA ALA A 43 2.56 11.42 6.65
C ALA A 43 3.60 11.14 5.53
N GLY A 44 3.16 10.87 4.31
CA GLY A 44 4.04 10.54 3.18
C GLY A 44 4.67 9.15 3.26
N HIS A 45 4.07 8.22 4.02
CA HIS A 45 4.61 6.87 4.14
C HIS A 45 4.46 6.10 2.83
N LEU A 46 5.57 5.52 2.35
CA LEU A 46 5.61 4.60 1.22
C LEU A 46 6.12 3.26 1.68
N ASP A 47 5.31 2.22 1.48
CA ASP A 47 5.71 0.85 1.78
C ASP A 47 6.88 0.44 0.87
N LYS A 48 7.91 -0.14 1.47
CA LYS A 48 9.04 -0.71 0.73
C LYS A 48 8.57 -1.92 -0.06
N GLN A 49 8.85 -1.93 -1.36
CA GLN A 49 8.50 -3.01 -2.26
C GLN A 49 9.73 -3.80 -2.68
N HIS A 50 9.51 -5.10 -2.82
CA HIS A 50 10.51 -6.09 -3.20
C HIS A 50 10.31 -6.62 -4.63
N ALA A 51 9.29 -6.13 -5.33
CA ALA A 51 9.00 -6.46 -6.71
C ALA A 51 8.34 -5.26 -7.42
N PRO A 52 8.56 -5.08 -8.73
CA PRO A 52 7.85 -4.06 -9.49
C PRO A 52 6.34 -4.38 -9.58
N PRO A 53 5.47 -3.37 -9.69
CA PRO A 53 4.07 -3.59 -9.99
C PRO A 53 3.92 -4.26 -11.37
N ALA A 54 2.99 -5.20 -11.50
CA ALA A 54 2.79 -5.96 -12.74
C ALA A 54 2.33 -5.08 -13.93
N LYS A 55 1.69 -3.94 -13.65
CA LYS A 55 1.19 -2.98 -14.64
C LYS A 55 1.42 -1.56 -14.14
N PRO A 56 2.65 -1.02 -14.27
CA PRO A 56 2.94 0.34 -13.85
C PRO A 56 2.16 1.34 -14.70
N ARG A 57 1.72 2.43 -14.07
CA ARG A 57 1.02 3.54 -14.72
C ARG A 57 1.83 4.82 -14.56
N ASP A 58 1.79 5.67 -15.57
CA ASP A 58 2.39 7.02 -15.44
C ASP A 58 1.83 7.71 -14.19
N GLY A 59 2.73 8.31 -13.41
CA GLY A 59 2.40 8.88 -12.10
C GLY A 59 2.62 7.94 -10.91
N ASP A 60 2.92 6.66 -11.12
CA ASP A 60 3.18 5.74 -10.01
C ASP A 60 4.44 6.15 -9.23
N ILE A 61 4.30 6.29 -7.91
CA ILE A 61 5.40 6.51 -6.97
C ILE A 61 5.54 5.29 -6.07
N ARG A 62 6.76 4.79 -5.91
CA ARG A 62 7.04 3.56 -5.14
C ARG A 62 8.40 3.61 -4.47
N TYR A 63 8.53 2.92 -3.33
CA TYR A 63 9.80 2.79 -2.62
C TYR A 63 10.43 1.41 -2.87
N ALA A 64 11.56 1.35 -3.56
CA ALA A 64 12.26 0.11 -3.88
C ALA A 64 13.23 -0.31 -2.77
N ASP A 65 13.33 -1.62 -2.51
CA ASP A 65 14.24 -2.18 -1.53
C ASP A 65 15.71 -2.18 -1.98
N GLY A 66 15.96 -2.11 -3.29
CA GLY A 66 17.29 -2.05 -3.89
C GLY A 66 18.00 -3.40 -4.00
N ALA A 67 17.40 -4.47 -3.49
CA ALA A 67 17.94 -5.83 -3.52
C ALA A 67 17.12 -6.71 -4.46
N GLN A 68 15.84 -6.95 -4.13
CA GLN A 68 14.95 -7.77 -4.96
C GLN A 68 14.33 -6.94 -6.10
N TRP A 69 14.00 -5.69 -5.81
CA TRP A 69 13.58 -4.71 -6.79
C TRP A 69 14.52 -3.51 -6.82
N ASN A 70 15.23 -3.38 -7.94
CA ASN A 70 16.15 -2.28 -8.18
C ASN A 70 15.95 -1.76 -9.61
N PRO A 71 15.25 -0.63 -9.79
CA PRO A 71 15.06 -0.03 -11.12
C PRO A 71 16.32 0.63 -11.72
N GLY A 72 17.48 0.53 -11.05
CA GLY A 72 18.77 0.99 -11.58
C GLY A 72 19.57 1.88 -10.63
N GLY A 73 19.02 2.27 -9.47
CA GLY A 73 19.66 3.22 -8.53
C GLY A 73 19.73 2.74 -7.09
N GLY A 74 19.56 1.44 -6.84
CA GLY A 74 19.53 0.85 -5.50
C GLY A 74 18.22 1.13 -4.76
N ALA A 75 18.27 1.14 -3.43
CA ALA A 75 17.10 1.44 -2.61
C ALA A 75 16.71 2.93 -2.73
N GLY A 76 15.41 3.22 -2.78
CA GLY A 76 14.94 4.61 -2.86
C GLY A 76 13.56 4.77 -3.46
N VAL A 77 13.06 6.01 -3.47
CA VAL A 77 11.77 6.35 -4.07
C VAL A 77 11.93 6.52 -5.57
N TYR A 78 11.02 5.97 -6.35
CA TYR A 78 11.00 6.03 -7.79
C TYR A 78 9.66 6.54 -8.29
N TYR A 79 9.71 7.31 -9.38
CA TYR A 79 8.59 7.76 -10.18
C TYR A 79 8.58 7.04 -11.53
N TYR A 80 7.43 6.51 -11.93
CA TYR A 80 7.25 5.96 -13.27
C TYR A 80 6.69 7.01 -14.22
N ASN A 81 7.42 7.33 -15.29
CA ASN A 81 7.04 8.37 -16.26
C ASN A 81 6.27 7.84 -17.48
N GLY A 82 5.69 6.65 -17.38
CA GLY A 82 5.05 5.96 -18.50
C GLY A 82 5.98 5.04 -19.30
N ALA A 83 7.30 5.20 -19.19
CA ALA A 83 8.28 4.36 -19.89
C ALA A 83 9.33 3.73 -18.97
N ILE A 84 9.89 4.52 -18.06
CA ILE A 84 10.97 4.11 -17.16
C ILE A 84 10.70 4.56 -15.72
N TRP A 85 11.33 3.86 -14.78
CA TRP A 85 11.40 4.27 -13.39
C TRP A 85 12.60 5.19 -13.19
N THR A 86 12.34 6.42 -12.76
CA THR A 86 13.37 7.41 -12.42
C THR A 86 13.42 7.58 -10.92
N LYS A 87 14.62 7.54 -10.34
CA LYS A 87 14.80 7.77 -8.91
C LYS A 87 14.51 9.24 -8.58
N LEU A 88 13.75 9.48 -7.52
CA LEU A 88 13.47 10.81 -6.97
C LEU A 88 14.49 11.19 -5.89
#